data_AF-A0A8H5HLM4-F1
#
_entry.id   AF-A0A8H5HLM4-F1
#
_cell.length_a   1.000
_cell.length_b   1.000
_cell.length_c   1.000
_cell.angle_alpha   90.00
_cell.angle_beta   90.00
_cell.angle_gamma   90.00
#
_symmetry.space_group_name_H-M   'P 1'
#
loop_
_entity.id
_entity.type
_entity.pdbx_description
1 polymer ?
#
loop_
_entity_poly.entity_id
_entity_poly.type
_entity_poly.pdbx_seq_one_letter_code
_entity_poly.pdbx_strand_id
1 'polypeptide(L)'
;MTSLIRSVLRRSLYRSLCASSSYYHRPSPHTTQTASQGVATVPGDACREHSRAFLGPPLVFSFFEKQTFTWQYLVADPATLEVAVIDPVLDYDKLTGTVSTTTADCILDFIKQNGLKVSRILETHAHADHLTASRYYKEKLPGNVPLCIGKRITQVQKTFAPKYGIDLSSLNNAFDILLEDDEDFKLGELSCRVIHLPGHTPDHVGYVMGKSVFAGDSIFQPDVGSARADFPGGNAKDLYNSMQRLLALPQDYRLFVGHDYPSGLRHPVCMATVGEQRQFNKHGKIGTSESAFVEMREARDANLGEPRLLHPSLQANIRAGKLPTGHSGQTA
;
A
#
# COMPACT_ATOMS: atom_id res chain seq x y z
N MET A 1 1.37 -42.41 3.90
CA MET A 1 2.56 -41.85 4.59
C MET A 1 2.91 -40.42 4.12
N THR A 2 1.93 -39.58 3.76
CA THR A 2 2.18 -38.27 3.12
C THR A 2 1.43 -37.09 3.76
N SER A 3 0.69 -37.30 4.85
CA SER A 3 -0.03 -36.22 5.55
C SER A 3 0.70 -35.70 6.81
N LEU A 4 1.60 -36.49 7.41
CA LEU A 4 2.24 -36.15 8.69
C LEU A 4 3.52 -35.31 8.54
N ILE A 5 4.16 -35.30 7.36
CA ILE A 5 5.39 -34.52 7.10
C ILE A 5 5.06 -33.03 6.82
N ARG A 6 3.84 -32.72 6.36
CA ARG A 6 3.39 -31.32 6.14
C ARG A 6 3.05 -30.58 7.44
N SER A 7 2.74 -31.26 8.54
CA SER A 7 2.40 -30.60 9.81
C SER A 7 3.63 -30.22 10.65
N VAL A 8 4.77 -30.89 10.45
CA VAL A 8 6.01 -30.62 11.20
C VAL A 8 6.70 -29.35 10.69
N LEU A 9 6.66 -29.09 9.37
CA LEU A 9 7.13 -27.83 8.79
C LEU A 9 6.27 -26.62 9.17
N ARG A 10 4.95 -26.80 9.36
CA ARG A 10 4.05 -25.73 9.87
C ARG A 10 4.38 -25.31 11.30
N ARG A 11 4.92 -26.20 12.16
CA ARG A 11 5.28 -25.85 13.54
C ARG A 11 6.66 -25.21 13.67
N SER A 12 7.58 -25.49 12.75
CA SER A 12 8.95 -24.96 12.80
C SER A 12 9.01 -23.47 12.45
N LEU A 13 8.21 -23.00 11.47
CA LEU A 13 8.09 -21.58 11.15
C LEU A 13 7.38 -20.80 12.28
N TYR A 14 6.41 -21.42 12.96
CA TYR A 14 5.63 -20.79 14.02
C TYR A 14 6.37 -20.62 15.36
N ARG A 15 7.41 -21.41 15.65
CA ARG A 15 8.14 -21.33 16.94
C ARG A 15 9.35 -20.40 16.93
N SER A 16 9.86 -19.99 15.77
CA SER A 16 11.05 -19.15 15.71
C SER A 16 10.73 -17.64 15.68
N LEU A 17 9.46 -17.24 15.59
CA LEU A 17 9.03 -15.86 15.36
C LEU A 17 8.44 -15.12 16.58
N CYS A 18 8.43 -15.72 17.77
CA CYS A 18 7.95 -15.05 18.99
C CYS A 18 8.62 -15.63 20.23
N ALA A 19 9.85 -15.20 20.54
CA ALA A 19 10.49 -15.47 21.81
C ALA A 19 11.22 -14.23 22.34
N SER A 20 10.46 -13.24 22.80
CA SER A 20 10.80 -12.31 23.89
C SER A 20 9.60 -11.38 24.13
N SER A 21 8.65 -11.77 24.99
CA SER A 21 8.52 -11.37 26.42
C SER A 21 7.72 -10.06 26.55
N SER A 22 6.44 -10.08 26.91
CA SER A 22 5.84 -10.18 28.26
C SER A 22 6.10 -8.97 29.18
N TYR A 23 5.05 -8.61 29.92
CA TYR A 23 4.83 -7.48 30.83
C TYR A 23 5.94 -7.09 31.84
N TYR A 24 5.95 -5.77 32.12
CA TYR A 24 6.39 -4.98 33.30
C TYR A 24 7.87 -4.96 33.79
N HIS A 25 8.23 -3.74 34.23
CA HIS A 25 9.29 -3.33 35.17
C HIS A 25 10.63 -2.79 34.63
N ARG A 26 11.02 -1.61 35.19
CA ARG A 26 12.27 -0.87 34.97
C ARG A 26 13.50 -1.72 35.31
N PRO A 27 14.63 -1.58 34.58
CA PRO A 27 15.91 -2.10 35.04
C PRO A 27 16.83 -1.00 35.61
N SER A 28 17.55 -1.37 36.68
CA SER A 28 18.80 -0.75 37.14
C SER A 28 20.00 -1.41 36.42
N PRO A 29 21.17 -0.76 36.27
CA PRO A 29 22.20 -1.22 35.36
C PRO A 29 23.16 -2.20 36.05
N HIS A 30 23.48 -3.31 35.39
CA HIS A 30 24.84 -3.77 35.12
C HIS A 30 24.87 -5.19 34.52
N THR A 31 25.70 -5.31 33.48
CA THR A 31 26.55 -6.45 33.09
C THR A 31 26.20 -7.21 31.80
N THR A 32 27.24 -7.21 30.94
CA THR A 32 27.66 -8.20 29.92
C THR A 32 26.92 -8.26 28.58
N GLN A 33 27.55 -7.62 27.59
CA GLN A 33 27.37 -7.84 26.17
C GLN A 33 27.78 -9.26 25.78
N THR A 34 26.89 -9.98 25.09
CA THR A 34 27.25 -11.03 24.14
C THR A 34 26.77 -10.60 22.75
N ALA A 35 27.69 -10.61 21.79
CA ALA A 35 27.49 -10.14 20.43
C ALA A 35 26.40 -10.94 19.69
N SER A 36 25.31 -10.27 19.31
CA SER A 36 24.37 -10.74 18.29
C SER A 36 24.73 -10.13 16.94
N GLN A 37 24.94 -10.99 15.94
CA GLN A 37 25.13 -10.59 14.55
C GLN A 37 23.99 -9.67 14.10
N GLY A 38 24.37 -8.55 13.47
CA GLY A 38 23.48 -7.45 13.13
C GLY A 38 22.40 -7.86 12.13
N VAL A 39 21.15 -7.87 12.61
CA VAL A 39 19.99 -7.69 11.74
C VAL A 39 20.04 -6.25 11.26
N ALA A 40 20.17 -6.04 9.95
CA ALA A 40 20.05 -4.72 9.34
C ALA A 40 18.75 -4.09 9.83
N THR A 41 18.87 -2.98 10.54
CA THR A 41 17.74 -2.22 11.05
C THR A 41 16.94 -1.69 9.87
N VAL A 42 15.74 -2.24 9.67
CA VAL A 42 14.73 -1.68 8.75
C VAL A 42 14.61 -0.18 9.04
N PRO A 43 14.62 0.72 8.02
CA PRO A 43 14.33 2.13 8.24
C PRO A 43 12.84 2.27 8.62
N GLY A 44 12.53 2.14 9.90
CA GLY A 44 11.14 2.16 10.39
C GLY A 44 10.96 1.29 11.62
N ASP A 45 10.16 1.74 12.59
CA ASP A 45 9.83 0.89 13.74
C ASP A 45 9.05 -0.34 13.25
N ALA A 46 9.61 -1.51 13.57
CA ALA A 46 9.10 -2.88 13.41
C ALA A 46 8.02 -3.09 12.34
N CYS A 47 8.41 -3.79 11.26
CA CYS A 47 7.54 -4.70 10.51
C CYS A 47 6.47 -5.29 11.45
N ARG A 48 5.20 -4.92 11.22
CA ARG A 48 4.09 -5.52 11.95
C ARG A 48 3.56 -6.63 11.07
N GLU A 49 3.84 -7.86 11.47
CA GLU A 49 3.10 -9.01 10.97
C GLU A 49 1.66 -8.85 11.49
N HIS A 50 0.70 -8.63 10.60
CA HIS A 50 -0.73 -8.61 10.96
C HIS A 50 -1.33 -10.02 10.89
N SER A 51 -0.53 -11.05 11.13
CA SER A 51 -1.01 -12.42 11.32
C SER A 51 -1.49 -12.59 12.77
N ARG A 52 -2.71 -12.14 13.06
CA ARG A 52 -3.43 -12.88 14.11
C ARG A 52 -3.80 -14.22 13.47
N ALA A 53 -3.18 -15.30 13.93
CA ALA A 53 -3.40 -16.68 13.46
C ALA A 53 -4.88 -17.13 13.44
N PHE A 54 -5.79 -16.34 14.03
CA PHE A 54 -7.23 -16.57 14.09
C PHE A 54 -8.08 -15.86 13.01
N LEU A 55 -7.52 -14.98 12.17
CA LEU A 55 -8.32 -14.11 11.27
C LEU A 55 -8.63 -14.70 9.87
N GLY A 56 -8.18 -15.91 9.56
CA GLY A 56 -8.33 -16.50 8.22
C GLY A 56 -7.46 -15.80 7.16
N PRO A 57 -7.43 -16.33 5.92
CA PRO A 57 -6.64 -15.75 4.83
C PRO A 57 -7.14 -14.34 4.43
N PRO A 58 -6.26 -13.49 3.85
CA PRO A 58 -4.83 -13.72 3.57
C PRO A 58 -3.91 -13.45 4.77
N LEU A 59 -2.66 -13.91 4.67
CA LEU A 59 -1.56 -13.38 5.50
C LEU A 59 -1.19 -12.00 4.99
N VAL A 60 -1.05 -11.02 5.89
CA VAL A 60 -0.72 -9.63 5.53
C VAL A 60 0.47 -9.15 6.34
N PHE A 61 1.51 -8.71 5.64
CA PHE A 61 2.65 -8.01 6.21
C PHE A 61 2.59 -6.54 5.78
N SER A 62 2.72 -5.61 6.73
CA SER A 62 2.65 -4.18 6.46
C SER A 62 3.95 -3.48 6.81
N PHE A 63 4.35 -2.52 5.97
CA PHE A 63 5.58 -1.75 6.12
C PHE A 63 5.24 -0.26 6.03
N PHE A 64 5.58 0.50 7.07
CA PHE A 64 5.31 1.92 7.13
C PHE A 64 6.55 2.71 6.68
N GLU A 65 6.43 3.46 5.59
CA GLU A 65 7.49 4.37 5.13
C GLU A 65 7.30 5.75 5.80
N LYS A 66 8.31 6.19 6.55
CA LYS A 66 8.19 7.32 7.48
C LYS A 66 8.26 8.69 6.79
N GLN A 67 8.81 8.80 5.59
CA GLN A 67 8.97 10.09 4.90
C GLN A 67 7.71 10.52 4.13
N THR A 68 6.92 9.55 3.71
CA THR A 68 5.72 9.72 2.88
C THR A 68 4.45 9.31 3.64
N PHE A 69 4.61 8.64 4.78
CA PHE A 69 3.53 8.09 5.61
C PHE A 69 2.75 6.98 4.89
N THR A 70 3.36 6.35 3.89
CA THR A 70 2.76 5.31 3.06
C THR A 70 2.85 3.95 3.74
N TRP A 71 1.77 3.19 3.63
CA TRP A 71 1.74 1.77 3.95
C TRP A 71 1.92 0.94 2.70
N GLN A 72 2.91 0.06 2.76
CA GLN A 72 3.18 -0.95 1.74
C GLN A 72 2.73 -2.31 2.27
N TYR A 73 2.19 -3.16 1.41
CA TYR A 73 1.67 -4.46 1.82
C TYR A 73 2.27 -5.61 1.02
N LEU A 74 2.61 -6.69 1.73
CA LEU A 74 2.75 -8.01 1.15
C LEU A 74 1.54 -8.84 1.57
N VAL A 75 0.78 -9.31 0.59
CA VAL A 75 -0.42 -10.11 0.81
C VAL A 75 -0.15 -11.50 0.29
N ALA A 76 -0.16 -12.49 1.16
CA ALA A 76 0.22 -13.86 0.83
C ALA A 76 -0.94 -14.83 0.96
N ASP A 77 -1.05 -15.72 -0.02
CA ASP A 77 -1.83 -16.94 0.11
C ASP A 77 -1.10 -17.92 1.04
N PRO A 78 -1.65 -18.27 2.23
CA PRO A 78 -1.01 -19.21 3.13
C PRO A 78 -0.89 -20.63 2.59
N ALA A 79 -1.65 -21.00 1.55
CA ALA A 79 -1.58 -22.34 0.96
C ALA A 79 -0.40 -22.50 0.01
N THR A 80 -0.15 -21.48 -0.83
CA THR A 80 0.86 -21.53 -1.91
C THR A 80 2.08 -20.66 -1.67
N LEU A 81 2.01 -19.73 -0.71
CA LEU A 81 2.99 -18.66 -0.49
C LEU A 81 3.17 -17.72 -1.69
N GLU A 82 2.20 -17.69 -2.61
CA GLU A 82 2.13 -16.65 -3.63
C GLU A 82 1.76 -15.31 -3.01
N VAL A 83 2.46 -14.27 -3.43
CA VAL A 83 2.39 -12.93 -2.83
C VAL A 83 2.07 -11.86 -3.87
N ALA A 84 1.15 -10.97 -3.51
CA ALA A 84 1.02 -9.67 -4.15
C ALA A 84 1.72 -8.61 -3.30
N VAL A 85 2.54 -7.78 -3.94
CA VAL A 85 3.05 -6.52 -3.37
C VAL A 85 2.04 -5.43 -3.72
N ILE A 86 1.68 -4.57 -2.77
CA ILE A 86 0.76 -3.44 -3.00
C ILE A 86 1.42 -2.12 -2.58
N ASP A 87 1.37 -1.13 -3.46
CA ASP A 87 1.85 0.25 -3.30
C ASP A 87 3.31 0.35 -2.81
N PRO A 88 4.29 -0.29 -3.49
CA PRO A 88 5.68 -0.31 -3.04
C PRO A 88 6.37 1.05 -3.21
N VAL A 89 7.20 1.47 -2.25
CA VAL A 89 7.84 2.79 -2.22
C VAL A 89 9.30 2.73 -2.63
N LEU A 90 9.71 3.68 -3.47
CA LEU A 90 11.08 4.01 -3.82
C LEU A 90 11.49 5.30 -3.10
N ASP A 91 12.62 5.29 -2.40
CA ASP A 91 13.03 6.45 -1.59
C ASP A 91 13.42 7.61 -2.50
N TYR A 92 12.99 8.81 -2.14
CA TYR A 92 13.30 10.03 -2.88
C TYR A 92 13.56 11.22 -1.96
N ASP A 93 14.75 11.79 -2.07
CA ASP A 93 15.09 13.05 -1.42
C ASP A 93 14.74 14.23 -2.35
N LYS A 94 13.73 15.02 -1.96
CA LYS A 94 13.28 16.19 -2.73
C LYS A 94 14.35 17.28 -2.86
N LEU A 95 15.23 17.42 -1.86
CA LEU A 95 16.22 18.49 -1.83
C LEU A 95 17.38 18.20 -2.79
N THR A 96 17.83 16.95 -2.83
CA THR A 96 18.96 16.55 -3.69
C THR A 96 18.52 15.95 -5.03
N GLY A 97 17.26 15.52 -5.14
CA GLY A 97 16.76 14.74 -6.26
C GLY A 97 17.25 13.29 -6.27
N THR A 98 17.88 12.84 -5.17
CA THR A 98 18.46 11.48 -5.07
C THR A 98 17.37 10.45 -4.90
N VAL A 99 17.48 9.37 -5.69
CA VAL A 99 16.68 8.15 -5.52
C VAL A 99 17.52 7.11 -4.77
N SER A 100 16.92 6.43 -3.80
CA SER A 100 17.53 5.33 -3.06
C SER A 100 16.62 4.11 -3.04
N THR A 101 17.19 2.93 -2.80
CA THR A 101 16.45 1.66 -2.77
C THR A 101 16.37 1.07 -1.37
N THR A 102 16.74 1.81 -0.33
CA THR A 102 16.84 1.29 1.05
C THR A 102 15.53 0.67 1.53
N THR A 103 14.40 1.37 1.37
CA THR A 103 13.07 0.85 1.74
C THR A 103 12.71 -0.36 0.90
N ALA A 104 12.94 -0.27 -0.41
CA ALA A 104 12.63 -1.30 -1.38
C ALA A 104 13.41 -2.61 -1.09
N ASP A 105 14.71 -2.50 -0.83
CA ASP A 105 15.62 -3.61 -0.53
C ASP A 105 15.27 -4.31 0.77
N CYS A 106 14.84 -3.58 1.80
CA CYS A 106 14.41 -4.18 3.07
C CYS A 106 13.22 -5.14 2.87
N ILE A 107 12.26 -4.79 2.01
CA ILE A 107 11.11 -5.64 1.70
C ILE A 107 11.52 -6.82 0.80
N LEU A 108 12.42 -6.61 -0.16
CA LEU A 108 12.97 -7.70 -0.98
C LEU A 108 13.72 -8.73 -0.14
N ASP A 109 14.51 -8.28 0.84
CA ASP A 109 15.18 -9.14 1.80
C ASP A 109 14.17 -9.91 2.66
N PHE A 110 13.10 -9.25 3.12
CA PHE A 110 12.01 -9.92 3.83
C PHE A 110 11.35 -11.01 2.97
N ILE A 111 11.03 -10.72 1.71
CA ILE A 111 10.47 -11.67 0.74
C ILE A 111 11.37 -12.89 0.61
N LYS A 112 12.68 -12.67 0.42
CA LYS A 112 13.68 -13.72 0.25
C LYS A 112 13.85 -14.58 1.51
N GLN A 113 13.98 -13.95 2.67
CA GLN A 113 14.18 -14.64 3.95
C GLN A 113 12.99 -15.54 4.32
N ASN A 114 11.78 -15.12 3.95
CA ASN A 114 10.55 -15.87 4.24
C ASN A 114 10.12 -16.83 3.11
N GLY A 115 10.92 -16.96 2.03
CA GLY A 115 10.62 -17.85 0.91
C GLY A 115 9.32 -17.50 0.19
N LEU A 116 8.96 -16.21 0.15
CA LEU A 116 7.74 -15.71 -0.47
C LEU A 116 7.91 -15.63 -1.99
N LYS A 117 6.89 -16.06 -2.75
CA LYS A 117 6.91 -16.02 -4.22
C LYS A 117 6.02 -14.88 -4.71
N VAL A 118 6.62 -13.75 -5.05
CA VAL A 118 5.85 -12.63 -5.62
C VAL A 118 5.36 -13.00 -7.01
N SER A 119 4.05 -12.88 -7.24
CA SER A 119 3.42 -13.14 -8.55
C SER A 119 2.73 -11.92 -9.13
N ARG A 120 2.52 -10.85 -8.35
CA ARG A 120 1.97 -9.57 -8.81
C ARG A 120 2.54 -8.40 -8.03
N ILE A 121 2.75 -7.28 -8.71
CA ILE A 121 2.99 -5.97 -8.09
C ILE A 121 1.80 -5.09 -8.47
N LEU A 122 1.09 -4.57 -7.48
CA LEU A 122 -0.18 -3.88 -7.64
C LEU A 122 -0.06 -2.44 -7.16
N GLU A 123 -0.62 -1.52 -7.94
CA GLU A 123 -0.84 -0.13 -7.51
C GLU A 123 -2.34 0.09 -7.28
N THR A 124 -2.71 0.73 -6.18
CA THR A 124 -4.10 1.18 -5.97
C THR A 124 -4.43 2.36 -6.88
N HIS A 125 -3.47 3.24 -7.13
CA HIS A 125 -3.61 4.40 -8.02
C HIS A 125 -2.24 4.96 -8.41
N ALA A 126 -2.22 5.92 -9.34
CA ALA A 126 -1.03 6.73 -9.59
C ALA A 126 -0.76 7.68 -8.42
N HIS A 127 0.12 7.26 -7.49
CA HIS A 127 0.45 8.03 -6.28
C HIS A 127 1.09 9.39 -6.60
N ALA A 128 0.82 10.35 -5.74
CA ALA A 128 1.25 11.74 -5.85
C ALA A 128 2.21 12.17 -4.73
N ASP A 129 2.40 11.32 -3.74
CA ASP A 129 3.09 11.60 -2.48
C ASP A 129 4.40 10.81 -2.34
N HIS A 130 4.59 9.74 -3.13
CA HIS A 130 5.81 8.92 -3.18
C HIS A 130 6.08 8.41 -4.60
N LEU A 131 7.33 8.02 -4.87
CA LEU A 131 7.70 7.31 -6.09
C LEU A 131 7.47 5.81 -5.88
N THR A 132 6.86 5.13 -6.86
CA THR A 132 6.71 3.67 -6.77
C THR A 132 8.03 2.92 -7.01
N ALA A 133 8.28 1.88 -6.23
CA ALA A 133 9.34 0.90 -6.46
C ALA A 133 8.92 -0.26 -7.39
N SER A 134 7.74 -0.19 -8.02
CA SER A 134 7.21 -1.23 -8.91
C SER A 134 8.20 -1.70 -9.98
N ARG A 135 8.76 -0.77 -10.78
CA ARG A 135 9.77 -1.11 -11.79
C ARG A 135 11.01 -1.77 -11.18
N TYR A 136 11.49 -1.22 -10.06
CA TYR A 136 12.67 -1.74 -9.35
C TYR A 136 12.43 -3.18 -8.88
N TYR A 137 11.27 -3.47 -8.29
CA TYR A 137 10.91 -4.83 -7.88
C TYR A 137 10.83 -5.79 -9.05
N LYS A 138 10.23 -5.38 -10.17
CA LYS A 138 10.18 -6.21 -11.37
C LYS A 138 11.58 -6.56 -11.90
N GLU A 139 12.55 -5.66 -11.79
CA GLU A 139 13.93 -5.90 -12.21
C GLU A 139 14.71 -6.81 -11.25
N LYS A 140 14.38 -6.80 -9.95
CA LYS A 140 15.07 -7.58 -8.91
C LYS A 140 14.44 -8.95 -8.64
N LEU A 141 13.13 -9.09 -8.82
CA LEU A 141 12.41 -10.33 -8.58
C LEU A 141 12.55 -11.31 -9.76
N PRO A 142 12.69 -12.62 -9.50
CA PRO A 142 12.71 -13.61 -10.56
C PRO A 142 11.33 -13.79 -11.20
N GLY A 143 11.29 -14.25 -12.46
CA GLY A 143 10.05 -14.74 -13.08
C GLY A 143 9.19 -13.70 -13.80
N ASN A 144 9.73 -12.51 -14.11
CA ASN A 144 9.04 -11.44 -14.85
C ASN A 144 7.67 -11.11 -14.24
N VAL A 145 7.68 -10.73 -12.96
CA VAL A 145 6.48 -10.39 -12.20
C VAL A 145 5.75 -9.20 -12.87
N PRO A 146 4.43 -9.29 -13.15
CA PRO A 146 3.68 -8.23 -13.80
C PRO A 146 3.42 -7.03 -12.87
N LEU A 147 3.60 -5.83 -13.42
CA LEU A 147 3.13 -4.56 -12.87
C LEU A 147 1.66 -4.35 -13.25
N CYS A 148 0.79 -4.22 -12.26
CA CYS A 148 -0.65 -4.10 -12.46
C CYS A 148 -1.18 -2.80 -11.85
N ILE A 149 -2.16 -2.19 -12.51
CA ILE A 149 -2.90 -1.02 -12.04
C ILE A 149 -4.28 -1.02 -12.68
N GLY A 150 -5.25 -0.30 -12.11
CA GLY A 150 -6.57 -0.13 -12.72
C GLY A 150 -6.50 0.47 -14.13
N LYS A 151 -7.34 0.00 -15.07
CA LYS A 151 -7.35 0.40 -16.50
C LYS A 151 -7.47 1.91 -16.74
N ARG A 152 -8.05 2.63 -15.77
CA ARG A 152 -8.23 4.09 -15.81
C ARG A 152 -6.96 4.88 -15.56
N ILE A 153 -5.82 4.23 -15.30
CA ILE A 153 -4.50 4.88 -15.35
C ILE A 153 -4.31 5.66 -16.67
N THR A 154 -4.92 5.17 -17.75
CA THR A 154 -4.93 5.85 -19.06
C THR A 154 -5.54 7.25 -19.02
N GLN A 155 -6.47 7.53 -18.11
CA GLN A 155 -7.04 8.87 -17.90
C GLN A 155 -6.03 9.78 -17.21
N VAL A 156 -5.37 9.30 -16.17
CA VAL A 156 -4.31 10.04 -15.46
C VAL A 156 -3.12 10.30 -16.39
N GLN A 157 -2.71 9.31 -17.18
CA GLN A 157 -1.68 9.45 -18.21
C GLN A 157 -2.06 10.53 -19.23
N LYS A 158 -3.28 10.54 -19.76
CA LYS A 158 -3.77 11.59 -20.69
C LYS A 158 -3.72 12.99 -20.08
N THR A 159 -4.02 13.11 -18.79
CA THR A 159 -3.99 14.39 -18.07
C THR A 159 -2.58 14.90 -17.84
N PHE A 160 -1.67 14.03 -17.39
CA PHE A 160 -0.35 14.46 -16.90
C PHE A 160 0.79 14.31 -17.90
N ALA A 161 0.68 13.44 -18.90
CA ALA A 161 1.71 13.28 -19.92
C ALA A 161 2.05 14.61 -20.63
N PRO A 162 1.06 15.43 -21.08
CA PRO A 162 1.38 16.73 -21.69
C PRO A 162 2.07 17.69 -20.73
N LYS A 163 1.67 17.70 -19.45
CA LYS A 163 2.26 18.56 -18.40
C LYS A 163 3.75 18.28 -18.21
N TYR A 164 4.18 17.04 -18.43
CA TYR A 164 5.57 16.61 -18.22
C TYR A 164 6.33 16.32 -19.52
N GLY A 165 5.79 16.73 -20.68
CA GLY A 165 6.44 16.52 -21.98
C GLY A 165 6.63 15.05 -22.36
N ILE A 166 5.69 14.19 -21.96
CA ILE A 166 5.76 12.74 -22.18
C ILE A 166 4.94 12.40 -23.41
N ASP A 167 5.53 11.64 -24.33
CA ASP A 167 4.77 11.05 -25.41
C ASP A 167 3.81 9.99 -24.85
N LEU A 168 2.50 10.20 -25.05
CA LEU A 168 1.46 9.27 -24.63
C LEU A 168 1.66 7.87 -25.22
N SER A 169 2.20 7.76 -26.44
CA SER A 169 2.44 6.45 -27.06
C SER A 169 3.44 5.60 -26.28
N SER A 170 4.40 6.25 -25.58
CA SER A 170 5.38 5.59 -24.72
C SER A 170 4.78 4.99 -23.45
N LEU A 171 3.52 5.34 -23.12
CA LEU A 171 2.81 4.91 -21.92
C LEU A 171 1.86 3.73 -22.14
N ASN A 172 1.56 3.36 -23.40
CA ASN A 172 0.59 2.33 -23.74
C ASN A 172 0.85 0.96 -23.08
N ASN A 173 2.11 0.65 -22.76
CA ASN A 173 2.54 -0.57 -22.08
C ASN A 173 3.43 -0.26 -20.88
N ALA A 174 3.19 0.87 -20.20
CA ALA A 174 3.94 1.21 -18.98
C ALA A 174 3.73 0.14 -17.90
N PHE A 175 2.47 -0.30 -17.75
CA PHE A 175 2.05 -1.41 -16.89
C PHE A 175 1.81 -2.65 -17.76
N ASP A 176 2.09 -3.83 -17.20
CA ASP A 176 1.94 -5.09 -17.93
C ASP A 176 0.48 -5.55 -17.98
N ILE A 177 -0.29 -5.24 -16.93
CA ILE A 177 -1.69 -5.60 -16.81
C ILE A 177 -2.49 -4.37 -16.40
N LEU A 178 -3.45 -4.00 -17.24
CA LEU A 178 -4.49 -3.03 -16.91
C LEU A 178 -5.70 -3.77 -16.38
N LEU A 179 -6.02 -3.53 -15.11
CA LEU A 179 -7.05 -4.26 -14.42
C LEU A 179 -8.44 -3.66 -14.69
N GLU A 180 -9.39 -4.51 -15.07
CA GLU A 180 -10.78 -4.14 -15.31
C GLU A 180 -11.52 -3.86 -14.00
N ASP A 181 -12.58 -3.03 -14.08
CA ASP A 181 -13.38 -2.77 -12.89
C ASP A 181 -14.11 -4.03 -12.47
N ASP A 182 -14.08 -4.30 -11.18
CA ASP A 182 -14.84 -5.40 -10.59
C ASP A 182 -14.42 -6.78 -11.11
N GLU A 183 -13.26 -6.88 -11.75
CA GLU A 183 -12.73 -8.13 -12.24
C GLU A 183 -12.23 -9.02 -11.10
N ASP A 184 -12.46 -10.33 -11.27
CA ASP A 184 -11.93 -11.35 -10.38
C ASP A 184 -10.58 -11.85 -10.90
N PHE A 185 -9.63 -12.04 -9.98
CA PHE A 185 -8.33 -12.66 -10.28
C PHE A 185 -7.91 -13.61 -9.15
N LYS A 186 -6.82 -14.35 -9.40
CA LYS A 186 -6.24 -15.29 -8.43
C LYS A 186 -4.87 -14.84 -7.95
N LEU A 187 -4.62 -15.11 -6.68
CA LEU A 187 -3.30 -15.11 -6.04
C LEU A 187 -3.11 -16.45 -5.34
N GLY A 188 -2.38 -17.37 -5.95
CA GLY A 188 -2.42 -18.78 -5.54
C GLY A 188 -3.85 -19.33 -5.55
N GLU A 189 -4.32 -19.82 -4.40
CA GLU A 189 -5.69 -20.30 -4.21
C GLU A 189 -6.69 -19.18 -3.83
N LEU A 190 -6.21 -18.00 -3.42
CA LEU A 190 -7.06 -16.89 -3.01
C LEU A 190 -7.85 -16.32 -4.17
N SER A 191 -9.16 -16.19 -3.98
CA SER A 191 -10.01 -15.36 -4.83
C SER A 191 -9.83 -13.89 -4.44
N CYS A 192 -9.43 -13.09 -5.42
CA CYS A 192 -9.25 -11.66 -5.30
C CYS A 192 -10.18 -10.94 -6.27
N ARG A 193 -10.56 -9.71 -5.93
CA ARG A 193 -11.38 -8.85 -6.78
C ARG A 193 -10.84 -7.44 -6.77
N VAL A 194 -10.75 -6.82 -7.94
CA VAL A 194 -10.51 -5.38 -8.09
C VAL A 194 -11.82 -4.67 -7.81
N ILE A 195 -11.82 -3.57 -7.06
CA ILE A 195 -13.01 -2.73 -6.90
C ILE A 195 -12.67 -1.31 -7.33
N HIS A 196 -13.40 -0.76 -8.30
CA HIS A 196 -13.19 0.63 -8.70
C HIS A 196 -13.70 1.57 -7.60
N LEU A 197 -12.83 2.48 -7.15
CA LEU A 197 -13.05 3.38 -6.03
C LEU A 197 -12.63 4.83 -6.38
N PRO A 198 -13.22 5.44 -7.42
CA PRO A 198 -12.84 6.78 -7.85
C PRO A 198 -13.14 7.83 -6.78
N GLY A 199 -12.52 8.99 -6.94
CA GLY A 199 -12.83 10.19 -6.15
C GLY A 199 -11.58 10.87 -5.64
N HIS A 200 -10.63 10.11 -5.08
CA HIS A 200 -9.29 10.62 -4.83
C HIS A 200 -8.56 10.92 -6.16
N THR A 201 -8.53 9.91 -7.02
CA THR A 201 -8.12 9.98 -8.43
C THR A 201 -9.09 9.16 -9.27
N PRO A 202 -9.20 9.39 -10.59
CA PRO A 202 -10.12 8.63 -11.44
C PRO A 202 -9.70 7.17 -11.67
N ASP A 203 -8.41 6.86 -11.50
CA ASP A 203 -7.85 5.51 -11.68
C ASP A 203 -7.86 4.65 -10.41
N HIS A 204 -8.28 5.21 -9.28
CA HIS A 204 -8.19 4.55 -7.99
C HIS A 204 -9.02 3.26 -7.92
N VAL A 205 -8.36 2.19 -7.48
CA VAL A 205 -8.95 0.89 -7.21
C VAL A 205 -8.57 0.42 -5.81
N GLY A 206 -9.41 -0.45 -5.25
CA GLY A 206 -9.07 -1.28 -4.11
C GLY A 206 -8.96 -2.75 -4.50
N TYR A 207 -8.31 -3.54 -3.65
CA TYR A 207 -8.16 -4.98 -3.83
C TYR A 207 -8.84 -5.74 -2.70
N VAL A 208 -9.92 -6.45 -3.00
CA VAL A 208 -10.57 -7.38 -2.07
C VAL A 208 -9.86 -8.72 -2.15
N MET A 209 -9.27 -9.18 -1.06
CA MET A 209 -8.55 -10.46 -0.95
C MET A 209 -9.02 -11.15 0.34
N GLY A 210 -9.88 -12.16 0.20
CA GLY A 210 -10.59 -12.74 1.35
C GLY A 210 -11.46 -11.70 2.08
N LYS A 211 -11.31 -11.58 3.41
CA LYS A 211 -11.96 -10.54 4.23
C LYS A 211 -11.08 -9.29 4.43
N SER A 212 -10.05 -9.11 3.60
CA SER A 212 -9.21 -7.92 3.59
C SER A 212 -9.48 -7.10 2.35
N VAL A 213 -9.52 -5.79 2.50
CA VAL A 213 -9.59 -4.83 1.39
C VAL A 213 -8.44 -3.86 1.52
N PHE A 214 -7.60 -3.77 0.49
CA PHE A 214 -6.56 -2.76 0.38
C PHE A 214 -7.18 -1.57 -0.34
N ALA A 215 -7.55 -0.55 0.43
CA ALA A 215 -8.44 0.52 0.02
C ALA A 215 -7.70 1.77 -0.49
N GLY A 216 -6.36 1.77 -0.47
CA GLY A 216 -5.52 2.92 -0.83
C GLY A 216 -6.04 4.21 -0.17
N ASP A 217 -6.04 5.29 -0.95
CA ASP A 217 -6.52 6.61 -0.54
C ASP A 217 -8.02 6.85 -0.79
N SER A 218 -8.88 5.85 -0.58
CA SER A 218 -10.34 6.06 -0.51
C SER A 218 -10.81 6.40 0.90
N ILE A 219 -10.22 5.75 1.91
CA ILE A 219 -10.60 5.88 3.32
C ILE A 219 -9.34 5.77 4.18
N PHE A 220 -9.24 6.60 5.22
CA PHE A 220 -8.14 6.55 6.19
C PHE A 220 -8.61 6.00 7.54
N GLN A 221 -7.70 5.95 8.52
CA GLN A 221 -8.07 5.57 9.89
C GLN A 221 -9.27 6.39 10.40
N PRO A 222 -10.16 5.82 11.24
CA PRO A 222 -11.39 6.50 11.63
C PRO A 222 -11.18 7.92 12.20
N ASP A 223 -10.09 8.17 12.93
CA ASP A 223 -9.73 9.48 13.47
C ASP A 223 -9.21 10.47 12.42
N VAL A 224 -8.71 9.96 11.28
CA VAL A 224 -8.20 10.75 10.15
C VAL A 224 -9.33 11.07 9.16
N GLY A 225 -10.19 10.10 8.84
CA GLY A 225 -11.36 10.27 7.97
C GLY A 225 -11.15 9.78 6.54
N SER A 226 -11.02 10.70 5.59
CA SER A 226 -10.97 10.44 4.15
C SER A 226 -9.85 11.22 3.45
N ALA A 227 -9.45 10.76 2.28
CA ALA A 227 -8.49 11.44 1.43
C ALA A 227 -9.05 12.75 0.86
N ARG A 228 -8.15 13.55 0.26
CA ARG A 228 -8.50 14.72 -0.56
C ARG A 228 -9.13 14.28 -1.89
N ALA A 229 -9.88 15.14 -2.53
CA ALA A 229 -10.59 14.86 -3.79
C ALA A 229 -10.40 15.99 -4.83
N ASP A 230 -9.34 16.77 -4.72
CA ASP A 230 -9.02 17.95 -5.56
C ASP A 230 -7.88 17.71 -6.55
N PHE A 231 -7.40 16.47 -6.68
CA PHE A 231 -6.54 16.13 -7.81
C PHE A 231 -7.27 16.34 -9.14
N PRO A 232 -6.56 16.57 -10.27
CA PRO A 232 -7.18 16.55 -11.59
C PRO A 232 -7.97 15.26 -11.84
N GLY A 233 -9.30 15.40 -11.96
CA GLY A 233 -10.24 14.28 -12.09
C GLY A 233 -10.71 13.67 -10.77
N GLY A 234 -10.23 14.17 -9.63
CA GLY A 234 -10.79 13.90 -8.31
C GLY A 234 -12.17 14.53 -8.14
N ASN A 235 -12.99 13.92 -7.29
CA ASN A 235 -14.36 14.34 -7.06
C ASN A 235 -14.86 13.88 -5.68
N ALA A 236 -15.30 14.82 -4.85
CA ALA A 236 -15.73 14.52 -3.47
C ALA A 236 -16.99 13.63 -3.42
N LYS A 237 -17.91 13.76 -4.38
CA LYS A 237 -19.10 12.91 -4.48
C LYS A 237 -18.73 11.48 -4.87
N ASP A 238 -17.82 11.30 -5.83
CA ASP A 238 -17.32 9.98 -6.18
C ASP A 238 -16.57 9.34 -5.01
N LEU A 239 -15.76 10.11 -4.28
CA LEU A 239 -15.08 9.63 -3.08
C LEU A 239 -16.07 9.16 -2.01
N TYR A 240 -17.15 9.92 -1.79
CA TYR A 240 -18.24 9.51 -0.89
C TYR A 240 -18.84 8.18 -1.34
N ASN A 241 -19.18 8.03 -2.63
CA ASN A 241 -19.76 6.80 -3.17
C ASN A 241 -18.81 5.60 -3.03
N SER A 242 -17.52 5.80 -3.27
CA SER A 242 -16.47 4.80 -3.05
C SER A 242 -16.36 4.40 -1.58
N MET A 243 -16.41 5.37 -0.66
CA MET A 243 -16.47 5.09 0.78
C MET A 243 -17.74 4.31 1.14
N GLN A 244 -18.91 4.69 0.62
CA GLN A 244 -20.15 3.94 0.87
C GLN A 244 -20.09 2.51 0.33
N ARG A 245 -19.44 2.30 -0.82
CA ARG A 245 -19.19 0.97 -1.39
C ARG A 245 -18.34 0.11 -0.46
N LEU A 246 -17.25 0.65 0.09
CA LEU A 246 -16.41 -0.02 1.09
C LEU A 246 -17.21 -0.30 2.38
N LEU A 247 -17.97 0.69 2.84
CA LEU A 247 -18.76 0.60 4.05
C LEU A 247 -20.00 -0.27 3.87
N ALA A 248 -20.37 -0.71 2.67
CA ALA A 248 -21.46 -1.67 2.44
C ALA A 248 -21.04 -3.14 2.70
N LEU A 249 -19.73 -3.41 2.78
CA LEU A 249 -19.21 -4.73 3.09
C LEU A 249 -19.60 -5.21 4.51
N PRO A 250 -19.49 -6.52 4.80
CA PRO A 250 -19.73 -7.04 6.15
C PRO A 250 -18.82 -6.37 7.19
N GLN A 251 -19.34 -6.14 8.39
CA GLN A 251 -18.68 -5.32 9.43
C GLN A 251 -17.30 -5.84 9.85
N ASP A 252 -17.05 -7.14 9.69
CA ASP A 252 -15.81 -7.83 10.05
C ASP A 252 -14.75 -7.80 8.94
N TYR A 253 -15.04 -7.18 7.79
CA TYR A 253 -14.04 -6.93 6.75
C TYR A 253 -13.00 -5.93 7.27
N ARG A 254 -11.74 -6.23 7.01
CA ARG A 254 -10.58 -5.40 7.36
C ARG A 254 -10.29 -4.46 6.20
N LEU A 255 -10.27 -3.16 6.46
CA LEU A 255 -9.88 -2.14 5.49
C LEU A 255 -8.47 -1.67 5.80
N PHE A 256 -7.53 -1.97 4.91
CA PHE A 256 -6.14 -1.54 4.93
C PHE A 256 -6.00 -0.24 4.15
N VAL A 257 -5.43 0.79 4.77
CA VAL A 257 -5.35 2.15 4.23
C VAL A 257 -4.06 2.38 3.45
N GLY A 258 -4.05 3.28 2.46
CA GLY A 258 -2.81 3.66 1.75
C GLY A 258 -1.85 4.47 2.63
N HIS A 259 -2.40 5.34 3.46
CA HIS A 259 -1.64 6.23 4.34
C HIS A 259 -2.22 6.29 5.74
N ASP A 260 -1.38 6.64 6.70
CA ASP A 260 -1.82 7.03 8.02
C ASP A 260 -1.04 8.24 8.53
N TYR A 261 -1.76 9.20 9.10
CA TYR A 261 -1.20 10.46 9.60
C TYR A 261 -1.52 10.59 11.09
N PRO A 262 -0.78 9.90 11.97
CA PRO A 262 -1.09 9.89 13.39
C PRO A 262 -1.06 11.28 13.99
N SER A 263 -2.03 11.56 14.85
CA SER A 263 -2.07 12.78 15.65
C SER A 263 -1.71 12.49 17.11
N GLY A 264 -1.01 13.43 17.75
CA GLY A 264 -0.59 13.28 19.15
C GLY A 264 0.39 12.12 19.36
N LEU A 265 0.08 11.23 20.30
CA LEU A 265 0.93 10.09 20.69
C LEU A 265 0.56 8.77 19.99
N ARG A 266 -0.35 8.80 19.01
CA ARG A 266 -0.80 7.59 18.33
C ARG A 266 0.32 7.03 17.45
N HIS A 267 0.56 5.72 17.53
CA HIS A 267 1.43 5.03 16.57
C HIS A 267 0.72 4.84 15.22
N PRO A 268 1.45 4.72 14.10
CA PRO A 268 0.86 4.36 12.82
C PRO A 268 0.01 3.07 12.91
N VAL A 269 -1.17 3.11 12.31
CA VAL A 269 -2.13 2.00 12.21
C VAL A 269 -2.51 1.85 10.74
N CYS A 270 -2.38 0.63 10.21
CA CYS A 270 -2.64 0.34 8.81
C CYS A 270 -4.06 -0.15 8.54
N MET A 271 -4.83 -0.52 9.57
CA MET A 271 -6.10 -1.24 9.39
C MET A 271 -7.17 -0.86 10.41
N ALA A 272 -8.39 -0.69 9.92
CA ALA A 272 -9.62 -0.63 10.71
C ALA A 272 -10.69 -1.53 10.06
N THR A 273 -11.63 -2.05 10.83
CA THR A 273 -12.75 -2.83 10.31
C THR A 273 -13.83 -1.93 9.70
N VAL A 274 -14.66 -2.48 8.82
CA VAL A 274 -15.85 -1.80 8.30
C VAL A 274 -16.76 -1.33 9.45
N GLY A 275 -16.92 -2.14 10.51
CA GLY A 275 -17.68 -1.76 11.69
C GLY A 275 -17.12 -0.53 12.40
N GLU A 276 -15.81 -0.49 12.65
CA GLU A 276 -15.15 0.67 13.26
C GLU A 276 -15.27 1.93 12.40
N GLN A 277 -15.11 1.79 11.08
CA GLN A 277 -15.25 2.91 10.15
C GLN A 277 -16.68 3.46 10.13
N ARG A 278 -17.68 2.58 10.07
CA ARG A 278 -19.10 2.99 10.15
C ARG A 278 -19.39 3.74 11.44
N GLN A 279 -18.81 3.34 12.57
CA GLN A 279 -19.11 3.97 13.85
C GLN A 279 -18.32 5.26 14.09
N PHE A 280 -17.06 5.30 13.68
CA PHE A 280 -16.10 6.30 14.17
C PHE A 280 -15.44 7.14 13.09
N ASN A 281 -15.63 6.86 11.78
CA ASN A 281 -14.97 7.65 10.74
C ASN A 281 -15.38 9.13 10.84
N LYS A 282 -14.38 9.99 11.04
CA LYS A 282 -14.53 11.42 11.29
C LYS A 282 -15.28 12.16 10.18
N HIS A 283 -15.16 11.69 8.94
CA HIS A 283 -15.74 12.35 7.77
C HIS A 283 -16.99 11.64 7.26
N GLY A 284 -17.02 10.30 7.24
CA GLY A 284 -18.03 9.50 6.55
C GLY A 284 -18.64 8.36 7.36
N LYS A 285 -18.72 8.48 8.69
CA LYS A 285 -19.44 7.51 9.54
C LYS A 285 -20.92 7.38 9.13
N ILE A 286 -21.56 6.32 9.60
CA ILE A 286 -22.98 6.06 9.37
C ILE A 286 -23.83 7.27 9.81
N GLY A 287 -24.76 7.66 8.94
CA GLY A 287 -25.61 8.85 9.14
C GLY A 287 -25.07 10.14 8.52
N THR A 288 -23.82 10.19 8.05
CA THR A 288 -23.35 11.30 7.22
C THR A 288 -24.05 11.26 5.85
N SER A 289 -24.65 12.36 5.41
CA SER A 289 -25.22 12.48 4.06
C SER A 289 -24.14 12.79 3.02
N GLU A 290 -24.41 12.48 1.74
CA GLU A 290 -23.54 12.84 0.61
C GLU A 290 -23.26 14.36 0.60
N SER A 291 -24.30 15.18 0.75
CA SER A 291 -24.17 16.65 0.73
C SER A 291 -23.26 17.16 1.84
N ALA A 292 -23.40 16.64 3.06
CA ALA A 292 -22.58 17.05 4.20
C ALA A 292 -21.12 16.60 4.03
N PHE A 293 -20.89 15.42 3.46
CA PHE A 293 -19.55 14.97 3.13
C PHE A 293 -18.89 15.84 2.06
N VAL A 294 -19.60 16.12 0.95
CA VAL A 294 -19.10 16.92 -0.17
C VAL A 294 -18.74 18.33 0.29
N GLU A 295 -19.64 19.01 1.00
CA GLU A 295 -19.40 20.35 1.55
C GLU A 295 -18.16 20.37 2.46
N MET A 296 -18.06 19.41 3.39
CA MET A 296 -16.91 19.29 4.28
C MET A 296 -15.61 19.03 3.49
N ARG A 297 -15.65 18.12 2.52
CA ARG A 297 -14.48 17.68 1.78
C ARG A 297 -13.93 18.79 0.89
N GLU A 298 -14.79 19.46 0.15
CA GLU A 298 -14.43 20.58 -0.73
C GLU A 298 -13.90 21.77 0.07
N ALA A 299 -14.57 22.12 1.19
CA ALA A 299 -14.09 23.18 2.08
C ALA A 299 -12.71 22.84 2.68
N ARG A 300 -12.47 21.58 3.00
CA ARG A 300 -11.17 21.12 3.50
C ARG A 300 -10.09 21.16 2.42
N ASP A 301 -10.40 20.69 1.21
CA ASP A 301 -9.45 20.62 0.10
C ASP A 301 -8.99 22.01 -0.36
N ALA A 302 -9.88 23.01 -0.35
CA ALA A 302 -9.54 24.40 -0.63
C ALA A 302 -8.46 25.00 0.30
N ASN A 303 -8.21 24.37 1.45
CA ASN A 303 -7.23 24.80 2.44
C ASN A 303 -5.97 23.90 2.48
N LEU A 304 -5.84 22.91 1.59
CA LEU A 304 -4.69 22.02 1.55
C LEU A 304 -3.61 22.55 0.59
N GLY A 305 -2.35 22.46 1.01
CA GLY A 305 -1.22 22.64 0.11
C GLY A 305 -1.10 21.48 -0.90
N GLU A 306 -0.34 21.72 -1.96
CA GLU A 306 0.08 20.67 -2.89
C GLU A 306 0.90 19.59 -2.15
N PRO A 307 0.73 18.29 -2.47
CA PRO A 307 1.58 17.24 -1.90
C PRO A 307 3.06 17.52 -2.12
N ARG A 308 3.88 17.23 -1.10
CA ARG A 308 5.31 17.55 -1.10
C ARG A 308 6.03 16.99 -2.33
N LEU A 309 5.68 15.79 -2.78
CA LEU A 309 6.33 15.08 -3.88
C LEU A 309 5.47 15.00 -5.16
N LEU A 310 4.50 15.91 -5.37
CA LEU A 310 3.54 15.77 -6.49
C LEU A 310 4.20 15.53 -7.84
N HIS A 311 5.10 16.42 -8.25
CA HIS A 311 5.69 16.35 -9.59
C HIS A 311 6.69 15.19 -9.74
N PRO A 312 7.66 14.97 -8.83
CA PRO A 312 8.55 13.81 -8.91
C PRO A 312 7.78 12.47 -8.96
N SER A 313 6.75 12.32 -8.12
CA SER A 313 5.93 11.11 -8.06
C SER A 313 5.18 10.87 -9.36
N LEU A 314 4.39 11.85 -9.82
CA LEU A 314 3.59 11.67 -11.03
C LEU A 314 4.44 11.51 -12.30
N GLN A 315 5.65 12.09 -12.35
CA GLN A 315 6.56 11.82 -13.46
C GLN A 315 7.00 10.35 -13.49
N ALA A 316 7.30 9.72 -12.35
CA ALA A 316 7.69 8.32 -12.33
C ALA A 316 6.47 7.36 -12.44
N ASN A 317 5.41 7.64 -11.68
CA ASN A 317 4.35 6.68 -11.40
C ASN A 317 3.43 6.42 -12.60
N ILE A 318 3.15 7.45 -13.42
CA ILE A 318 2.39 7.24 -14.68
C ILE A 318 3.17 6.42 -15.73
N ARG A 319 4.47 6.21 -15.49
CA ARG A 319 5.38 5.34 -16.26
C ARG A 319 5.68 4.03 -15.53
N ALA A 320 4.84 3.63 -14.57
CA ALA A 320 5.02 2.45 -13.72
C ALA A 320 6.38 2.42 -12.98
N GLY A 321 6.84 3.56 -12.50
CA GLY A 321 8.11 3.69 -11.76
C GLY A 321 9.34 3.88 -12.64
N LYS A 322 9.18 3.98 -13.97
CA LYS A 322 10.31 4.36 -14.84
C LYS A 322 10.65 5.84 -14.64
N LEU A 323 11.86 6.09 -14.13
CA LEU A 323 12.36 7.44 -13.93
C LEU A 323 12.52 8.19 -15.27
N PRO A 324 12.36 9.53 -15.30
CA PRO A 324 12.67 10.33 -16.48
C PRO A 324 14.13 10.13 -16.90
N THR A 325 14.37 9.90 -18.18
CA THR A 325 15.72 9.97 -18.73
C THR A 325 16.14 11.44 -18.74
N GLY A 326 17.19 11.80 -18.00
CA GLY A 326 17.75 13.15 -18.07
C GLY A 326 18.09 13.52 -19.52
N HIS A 327 17.90 14.80 -19.88
CA HIS A 327 18.44 15.32 -21.12
C HIS A 327 19.97 15.32 -20.98
N SER A 328 20.61 14.26 -21.47
CA SER A 328 22.07 14.11 -21.65
C SER A 328 22.98 14.53 -20.49
N GLY A 329 23.59 13.56 -19.80
CA GLY A 329 24.99 13.76 -19.42
C GLY A 329 25.59 12.89 -18.33
N GLN A 330 24.87 12.48 -17.30
CA GLN A 330 25.45 11.68 -16.21
C GLN A 330 24.45 10.67 -15.69
N THR A 331 24.86 9.41 -15.75
CA THR A 331 24.26 8.28 -15.03
C THR A 331 24.16 8.64 -13.55
N ALA A 332 22.94 8.61 -13.01
CA ALA A 332 22.70 8.54 -11.58
C ALA A 332 22.96 7.12 -11.08
#